data_AF-A0A2N5Z7S5-F1
#
_entry.id   AF-A0A2N5Z7S5-F1
#
_cell.length_a   1.000
_cell.length_b   1.000
_cell.length_c   1.000
_cell.angle_alpha   90.00
_cell.angle_beta   90.00
_cell.angle_gamma   90.00
#
_symmetry.space_group_name_H-M   'P 1'
#
loop_
_entity.id
_entity.type
_entity.pdbx_description
1 polymer ?
#
loop_
_entity_poly.entity_id
_entity_poly.type
_entity_poly.pdbx_seq_one_letter_code
_entity_poly.pdbx_strand_id
1 'polypeptide(L)'
;MKSKYLFIWIAFLVFGQSLYASNNLFAQDSIKTCADCHADLVGKKRKHAPIGESCENCHSATGVTHPGESKGFELADRSPALCFYCHEAYEQKNIHAPVEMGECSACHETHSSENRSLLLVSKEKLCFECHDSDLKKGKSIHAPVEMNSCEDCHTAHESEYKSLLVADKSTLCFTCHDNVQGEITSKHPHAVAVDDCFTCHFSHSSE
;
A
#
# COMPACT_ATOMS: atom_id res chain seq x y z
N MET A 1 20.84 -93.30 -13.94
CA MET A 1 22.30 -93.13 -14.11
C MET A 1 22.75 -91.96 -13.25
N LYS A 2 23.67 -92.21 -12.31
CA LYS A 2 24.24 -91.26 -11.34
C LYS A 2 25.59 -90.78 -11.88
N SER A 3 25.86 -89.47 -11.83
CA SER A 3 27.20 -88.85 -11.78
C SER A 3 26.97 -87.42 -11.31
N LYS A 4 27.28 -86.94 -10.09
CA LYS A 4 28.49 -86.94 -9.24
C LYS A 4 29.72 -86.30 -9.89
N TYR A 5 30.42 -85.51 -9.06
CA TYR A 5 31.72 -84.80 -9.24
C TYR A 5 31.59 -83.37 -9.82
N LEU A 6 32.22 -82.30 -9.31
CA LEU A 6 33.23 -82.12 -8.26
C LEU A 6 33.34 -80.62 -7.92
N PHE A 7 33.59 -80.30 -6.65
CA PHE A 7 33.96 -78.98 -6.12
C PHE A 7 35.24 -78.40 -6.77
N ILE A 8 35.25 -77.10 -7.09
CA ILE A 8 36.46 -76.26 -6.97
C ILE A 8 36.05 -74.88 -6.42
N TRP A 9 36.53 -74.59 -5.22
CA TRP A 9 36.60 -73.26 -4.62
C TRP A 9 37.72 -72.46 -5.30
N ILE A 10 37.42 -71.28 -5.83
CA ILE A 10 38.43 -70.25 -6.11
C ILE A 10 38.03 -68.99 -5.35
N ALA A 11 38.69 -68.79 -4.22
CA ALA A 11 38.83 -67.49 -3.60
C ALA A 11 40.00 -66.76 -4.27
N PHE A 12 39.72 -65.66 -4.96
CA PHE A 12 40.69 -64.62 -5.32
C PHE A 12 39.99 -63.29 -5.01
N LEU A 13 40.36 -62.64 -3.91
CA LEU A 13 41.27 -61.49 -3.89
C LEU A 13 40.71 -60.27 -4.65
N VAL A 14 40.08 -59.39 -3.87
CA VAL A 14 40.54 -58.02 -3.61
C VAL A 14 40.64 -57.04 -4.81
N PHE A 15 40.12 -55.85 -4.53
CA PHE A 15 40.32 -54.55 -5.20
C PHE A 15 39.39 -54.20 -6.37
N GLY A 16 38.50 -53.23 -6.10
CA GLY A 16 37.70 -52.59 -7.12
C GLY A 16 36.50 -51.83 -6.58
N GLN A 17 36.68 -50.97 -5.56
CA GLN A 17 35.73 -49.89 -5.34
C GLN A 17 35.78 -49.01 -6.59
N SER A 18 34.77 -49.11 -7.46
CA SER A 18 34.50 -48.09 -8.46
C SER A 18 33.11 -47.57 -8.23
N LEU A 19 33.08 -46.54 -7.40
CA LEU A 19 32.01 -45.58 -7.24
C LEU A 19 31.68 -44.98 -8.61
N TYR A 20 30.70 -45.54 -9.32
CA TYR A 20 29.96 -44.79 -10.33
C TYR A 20 28.70 -44.20 -9.68
N ALA A 21 28.92 -43.37 -8.67
CA ALA A 21 28.02 -42.30 -8.30
C ALA A 21 28.53 -41.03 -9.01
N SER A 22 28.43 -41.00 -10.35
CA SER A 22 28.60 -39.75 -11.08
C SER A 22 27.25 -39.03 -11.09
N ASN A 23 27.03 -38.33 -9.98
CA ASN A 23 26.32 -37.06 -9.87
C ASN A 23 25.51 -36.69 -11.12
N ASN A 24 24.19 -36.84 -11.01
CA ASN A 24 23.31 -35.84 -11.60
C ASN A 24 23.70 -34.51 -10.97
N LEU A 25 24.61 -33.80 -11.63
CA LEU A 25 24.78 -32.38 -11.49
C LEU A 25 23.51 -31.78 -12.10
N PHE A 26 22.40 -31.85 -11.36
CA PHE A 26 21.32 -30.91 -11.52
C PHE A 26 21.99 -29.55 -11.36
N ALA A 27 22.19 -28.88 -12.50
CA ALA A 27 22.38 -27.45 -12.53
C ALA A 27 21.16 -26.85 -11.86
N GLN A 28 21.23 -26.68 -10.55
CA GLN A 28 20.43 -25.71 -9.83
C GLN A 28 21.09 -24.36 -10.12
N ASP A 29 21.05 -23.95 -11.40
CA ASP A 29 21.01 -22.53 -11.71
C ASP A 29 19.77 -22.06 -10.95
N SER A 30 20.00 -21.39 -9.82
CA SER A 30 18.93 -20.88 -8.99
C SER A 30 17.97 -20.12 -9.90
N ILE A 31 16.70 -20.55 -9.95
CA ILE A 31 15.66 -19.77 -10.62
C ILE A 31 15.69 -18.40 -9.92
N LYS A 32 16.28 -17.41 -10.59
CA LYS A 32 16.35 -16.05 -10.09
C LYS A 32 14.96 -15.45 -10.25
N THR A 33 14.31 -15.18 -9.14
CA THR A 33 13.05 -14.44 -9.10
C THR A 33 13.31 -12.97 -9.38
N CYS A 34 12.25 -12.21 -9.71
CA CYS A 34 12.34 -10.77 -9.89
C CYS A 34 12.96 -10.10 -8.64
N ALA A 35 12.57 -10.54 -7.44
CA ALA A 35 13.02 -10.00 -6.16
C ALA A 35 14.51 -10.28 -5.86
N ASP A 36 15.11 -11.31 -6.46
CA ASP A 36 16.54 -11.61 -6.27
C ASP A 36 17.44 -10.56 -6.92
N CYS A 37 16.96 -9.90 -7.98
CA CYS A 37 17.65 -8.79 -8.64
C CYS A 37 17.09 -7.41 -8.25
N HIS A 38 15.78 -7.31 -8.01
CA HIS A 38 15.08 -6.06 -7.64
C HIS A 38 14.69 -6.04 -6.16
N ALA A 39 15.68 -6.32 -5.30
CA ALA A 39 15.48 -6.43 -3.86
C ALA A 39 15.05 -5.09 -3.21
N ASP A 40 15.35 -3.97 -3.85
CA ASP A 40 14.98 -2.62 -3.43
C ASP A 40 13.46 -2.36 -3.56
N LEU A 41 12.81 -2.94 -4.57
CA LEU A 41 11.35 -2.82 -4.74
C LEU A 41 10.59 -3.48 -3.59
N VAL A 42 11.10 -4.58 -3.05
CA VAL A 42 10.44 -5.38 -2.01
C VAL A 42 11.15 -5.31 -0.65
N GLY A 43 12.13 -4.44 -0.50
CA GLY A 43 13.07 -4.42 0.62
C GLY A 43 12.59 -3.61 1.83
N LYS A 44 11.60 -2.73 1.65
CA LYS A 44 11.15 -1.85 2.73
C LYS A 44 10.25 -2.56 3.73
N LYS A 45 10.07 -1.94 4.90
CA LYS A 45 9.36 -2.52 6.06
C LYS A 45 7.95 -3.01 5.77
N ARG A 46 7.19 -2.29 4.94
CA ARG A 46 5.82 -2.62 4.55
C ARG A 46 5.81 -2.97 3.08
N LYS A 47 5.28 -4.14 2.75
CA LYS A 47 5.19 -4.65 1.38
C LYS A 47 3.73 -4.71 0.99
N HIS A 48 3.43 -4.32 -0.25
CA HIS A 48 2.13 -4.56 -0.84
C HIS A 48 1.93 -6.06 -1.00
N ALA A 49 0.88 -6.62 -0.40
CA ALA A 49 0.72 -8.07 -0.29
C ALA A 49 0.85 -8.82 -1.64
N PRO A 50 0.25 -8.34 -2.75
CA PRO A 50 0.35 -9.02 -4.05
C PRO A 50 1.78 -9.23 -4.56
N ILE A 51 2.74 -8.37 -4.18
CA ILE A 51 4.13 -8.51 -4.65
C ILE A 51 4.86 -9.67 -3.98
N GLY A 52 4.35 -10.14 -2.83
CA GLY A 52 4.86 -11.33 -2.16
C GLY A 52 4.38 -12.63 -2.81
N GLU A 53 3.40 -12.54 -3.71
CA GLU A 53 2.82 -13.68 -4.42
C GLU A 53 3.35 -13.75 -5.85
N SER A 54 3.16 -12.68 -6.63
CA SER A 54 3.55 -12.64 -8.04
C SER A 54 3.66 -11.20 -8.54
N CYS A 55 4.73 -10.90 -9.27
CA CYS A 55 4.94 -9.60 -9.91
C CYS A 55 3.97 -9.41 -11.09
N GLU A 56 3.57 -10.51 -11.71
CA GLU A 56 2.73 -10.59 -12.89
C GLU A 56 1.27 -10.18 -12.62
N ASN A 57 0.86 -10.12 -11.35
CA ASN A 57 -0.43 -9.55 -10.96
C ASN A 57 -0.59 -8.09 -11.38
N CYS A 58 0.54 -7.36 -11.45
CA CYS A 58 0.57 -5.95 -11.83
C CYS A 58 1.39 -5.68 -13.08
N HIS A 59 2.34 -6.56 -13.42
CA HIS A 59 3.25 -6.36 -14.53
C HIS A 59 3.07 -7.39 -15.64
N SER A 60 3.43 -7.02 -16.86
CA SER A 60 3.45 -7.93 -18.00
C SER A 60 4.75 -7.76 -18.77
N ALA A 61 5.31 -8.89 -19.21
CA ALA A 61 6.51 -8.89 -20.04
C ALA A 61 6.20 -8.32 -21.42
N THR A 62 7.04 -7.40 -21.90
CA THR A 62 6.86 -6.75 -23.22
C THR A 62 7.47 -7.55 -24.36
N GLY A 63 8.11 -8.69 -24.06
CA GLY A 63 8.91 -9.49 -25.00
C GLY A 63 10.31 -8.96 -25.25
N VAL A 64 10.69 -7.85 -24.61
CA VAL A 64 12.05 -7.31 -24.63
C VAL A 64 12.94 -8.08 -23.65
N THR A 65 14.21 -8.31 -24.03
CA THR A 65 15.17 -9.07 -23.23
C THR A 65 15.43 -8.42 -21.86
N HIS A 66 15.25 -9.19 -20.77
CA HIS A 66 15.53 -8.77 -19.39
C HIS A 66 16.38 -9.83 -18.64
N PRO A 67 17.47 -9.45 -17.93
CA PRO A 67 18.02 -8.10 -17.81
C PRO A 67 18.71 -7.66 -19.12
N GLY A 68 18.53 -6.39 -19.51
CA GLY A 68 19.03 -5.88 -20.79
C GLY A 68 18.44 -4.53 -21.17
N GLU A 69 17.67 -4.49 -22.25
CA GLU A 69 17.04 -3.27 -22.76
C GLU A 69 15.99 -2.71 -21.79
N SER A 70 15.81 -1.38 -21.79
CA SER A 70 14.77 -0.72 -20.99
C SER A 70 13.37 -1.22 -21.39
N LYS A 71 12.42 -1.21 -20.43
CA LYS A 71 11.01 -1.60 -20.64
C LYS A 71 10.78 -3.10 -20.88
N GLY A 72 11.58 -3.98 -20.27
CA GLY A 72 11.31 -5.43 -20.26
C GLY A 72 9.95 -5.82 -19.66
N PHE A 73 9.42 -4.96 -18.78
CA PHE A 73 8.09 -5.08 -18.19
C PHE A 73 7.34 -3.76 -18.27
N GLU A 74 6.03 -3.84 -18.38
CA GLU A 74 5.09 -2.73 -18.26
C GLU A 74 3.97 -3.09 -17.27
N LEU A 75 3.07 -2.15 -16.96
CA LEU A 75 1.90 -2.45 -16.15
C LEU A 75 0.90 -3.27 -16.99
N ALA A 76 0.31 -4.30 -16.38
CA ALA A 76 -0.67 -5.18 -17.02
C ALA A 76 -1.95 -4.43 -17.42
N ASP A 77 -2.27 -3.34 -16.72
CA ASP A 77 -3.36 -2.42 -17.05
C ASP A 77 -3.02 -1.00 -16.57
N ARG A 78 -3.82 0.00 -16.96
CA ARG A 78 -3.65 1.39 -16.53
C ARG A 78 -4.30 1.62 -15.17
N SER A 79 -3.71 2.52 -14.39
CA SER A 79 -4.35 3.06 -13.20
C SER A 79 -5.57 3.92 -13.61
N PRO A 80 -6.71 3.86 -12.90
CA PRO A 80 -6.92 3.11 -11.65
C PRO A 80 -7.46 1.68 -11.85
N ALA A 81 -7.80 1.28 -13.08
CA ALA A 81 -8.39 -0.03 -13.38
C ALA A 81 -7.53 -1.19 -12.84
N LEU A 82 -6.20 -1.09 -12.98
CA LEU A 82 -5.27 -2.09 -12.43
C LEU A 82 -5.45 -2.30 -10.92
N CYS A 83 -5.62 -1.21 -10.18
CA CYS A 83 -5.77 -1.25 -8.73
C CYS A 83 -7.14 -1.84 -8.36
N PHE A 84 -8.18 -1.49 -9.11
CA PHE A 84 -9.55 -1.90 -8.84
C PHE A 84 -9.88 -3.35 -9.21
N TYR A 85 -8.95 -4.11 -9.79
CA TYR A 85 -9.09 -5.57 -9.84
C TYR A 85 -9.13 -6.19 -8.45
N CYS A 86 -8.48 -5.56 -7.46
CA CYS A 86 -8.42 -6.04 -6.08
C CYS A 86 -9.01 -5.04 -5.07
N HIS A 87 -8.83 -3.75 -5.29
CA HIS A 87 -9.37 -2.70 -4.43
C HIS A 87 -10.79 -2.34 -4.86
N GLU A 88 -11.66 -2.07 -3.89
CA GLU A 88 -12.99 -1.57 -4.21
C GLU A 88 -12.90 -0.19 -4.88
N ALA A 89 -13.72 0.01 -5.90
CA ALA A 89 -13.85 1.30 -6.54
C ALA A 89 -14.54 2.28 -5.58
N TYR A 90 -14.18 3.55 -5.69
CA TYR A 90 -14.79 4.64 -4.94
C TYR A 90 -16.08 5.06 -5.64
N GLU A 91 -17.19 5.09 -4.89
CA GLU A 91 -18.54 5.33 -5.41
C GLU A 91 -19.25 6.50 -4.72
N GLN A 92 -18.64 7.10 -3.70
CA GLN A 92 -19.25 8.18 -2.94
C GLN A 92 -19.28 9.48 -3.74
N LYS A 93 -20.15 10.39 -3.29
CA LYS A 93 -20.46 11.62 -4.02
C LYS A 93 -19.26 12.56 -4.22
N ASN A 94 -18.34 12.61 -3.27
CA ASN A 94 -17.18 13.48 -3.33
C ASN A 94 -15.93 12.61 -3.32
N ILE A 95 -15.25 12.50 -4.45
CA ILE A 95 -13.99 11.77 -4.57
C ILE A 95 -12.85 12.79 -4.61
N HIS A 96 -11.76 12.48 -3.93
CA HIS A 96 -10.58 13.32 -3.93
C HIS A 96 -9.96 13.35 -5.33
N ALA A 97 -9.63 14.53 -5.84
CA ALA A 97 -9.20 14.70 -7.24
C ALA A 97 -8.05 13.75 -7.67
N PRO A 98 -6.97 13.52 -6.91
CA PRO A 98 -5.94 12.56 -7.31
C PRO A 98 -6.49 11.13 -7.44
N VAL A 99 -7.44 10.75 -6.60
CA VAL A 99 -8.09 9.43 -6.65
C VAL A 99 -9.02 9.33 -7.85
N GLU A 100 -9.83 10.35 -8.11
CA GLU A 100 -10.72 10.42 -9.28
C GLU A 100 -9.93 10.35 -10.59
N MET A 101 -8.74 10.97 -10.64
CA MET A 101 -7.82 10.90 -11.77
C MET A 101 -7.04 9.59 -11.86
N GLY A 102 -7.20 8.69 -10.88
CA GLY A 102 -6.50 7.40 -10.83
C GLY A 102 -5.01 7.51 -10.50
N GLU A 103 -4.59 8.59 -9.86
CA GLU A 103 -3.20 8.84 -9.46
C GLU A 103 -2.89 8.19 -8.10
N CYS A 104 -3.21 6.91 -7.95
CA CYS A 104 -3.00 6.16 -6.70
C CYS A 104 -1.53 6.25 -6.22
N SER A 105 -0.59 6.26 -7.16
CA SER A 105 0.84 6.35 -6.91
C SER A 105 1.33 7.75 -6.52
N ALA A 106 0.48 8.78 -6.58
CA ALA A 106 0.82 10.11 -6.06
C ALA A 106 0.90 10.11 -4.52
N CYS A 107 0.28 9.12 -3.88
CA CYS A 107 0.31 8.95 -2.42
C CYS A 107 0.90 7.60 -1.99
N HIS A 108 0.71 6.54 -2.77
CA HIS A 108 1.09 5.17 -2.42
C HIS A 108 2.30 4.66 -3.24
N GLU A 109 3.29 4.10 -2.54
CA GLU A 109 4.37 3.30 -3.09
C GLU A 109 3.92 1.84 -3.24
N THR A 110 3.50 1.48 -4.44
CA THR A 110 2.77 0.23 -4.74
C THR A 110 3.58 -1.04 -4.53
N HIS A 111 4.91 -0.96 -4.39
CA HIS A 111 5.74 -2.10 -4.01
C HIS A 111 5.96 -2.14 -2.51
N SER A 112 6.82 -1.28 -1.97
CA SER A 112 7.12 -1.29 -0.54
C SER A 112 7.46 0.09 0.00
N SER A 113 7.00 0.37 1.22
CA SER A 113 7.23 1.63 1.94
C SER A 113 7.71 1.39 3.36
N GLU A 114 8.39 2.40 3.92
CA GLU A 114 8.62 2.47 5.36
C GLU A 114 7.36 2.90 6.12
N ASN A 115 6.44 3.61 5.44
CA ASN A 115 5.24 4.17 6.02
C ASN A 115 4.08 3.16 5.99
N ARG A 116 3.16 3.32 6.94
CA ARG A 116 1.89 2.56 6.95
C ARG A 116 1.09 2.86 5.69
N SER A 117 0.22 1.92 5.30
CA SER A 117 -0.61 2.04 4.08
C SER A 117 0.20 2.35 2.82
N LEU A 118 1.48 1.98 2.81
CA LEU A 118 2.39 2.20 1.70
C LEU A 118 2.58 3.67 1.29
N LEU A 119 2.41 4.63 2.19
CA LEU A 119 2.53 6.04 1.81
C LEU A 119 3.95 6.41 1.37
N LEU A 120 4.09 7.33 0.40
CA LEU A 120 5.39 7.83 -0.07
C LEU A 120 6.20 8.48 1.07
N VAL A 121 5.52 9.27 1.89
CA VAL A 121 6.05 9.92 3.09
C VAL A 121 5.15 9.62 4.29
N SER A 122 5.52 10.11 5.48
CA SER A 122 4.67 9.93 6.65
C SER A 122 3.33 10.66 6.46
N LYS A 123 2.26 10.14 7.06
CA LYS A 123 0.91 10.68 6.92
C LYS A 123 0.84 12.16 7.29
N GLU A 124 1.60 12.56 8.31
CA GLU A 124 1.70 13.92 8.83
C GLU A 124 2.32 14.91 7.84
N LYS A 125 3.03 14.41 6.82
CA LYS A 125 3.69 15.23 5.80
C LYS A 125 2.99 15.14 4.46
N LEU A 126 2.37 14.00 4.15
CA LEU A 126 1.85 13.67 2.84
C LEU A 126 0.89 14.75 2.30
N CYS A 127 -0.03 15.22 3.13
CA CYS A 127 -1.01 16.23 2.73
C CYS A 127 -0.32 17.53 2.26
N PHE A 128 0.80 17.88 2.88
CA PHE A 128 1.55 19.12 2.61
C PHE A 128 2.53 19.01 1.43
N GLU A 129 2.62 17.84 0.78
CA GLU A 129 3.30 17.74 -0.52
C GLU A 129 2.56 18.54 -1.60
N CYS A 130 1.26 18.85 -1.39
CA CYS A 130 0.43 19.63 -2.30
C CYS A 130 -0.42 20.71 -1.61
N HIS A 131 -0.95 20.44 -0.40
CA HIS A 131 -1.75 21.42 0.33
C HIS A 131 -0.88 22.39 1.10
N ASP A 132 -1.30 23.65 1.15
CA ASP A 132 -0.52 24.72 1.78
C ASP A 132 -0.34 24.48 3.29
N SER A 133 0.87 24.72 3.79
CA SER A 133 1.18 24.73 5.23
C SER A 133 0.59 25.94 5.96
N ASP A 134 0.14 26.95 5.22
CA ASP A 134 -0.44 28.20 5.71
C ASP A 134 -1.69 28.00 6.56
N LEU A 135 -2.27 26.80 6.54
CA LEU A 135 -3.33 26.33 7.44
C LEU A 135 -2.99 26.43 8.94
N LYS A 136 -1.72 26.66 9.28
CA LYS A 136 -1.19 26.79 10.64
C LYS A 136 -0.79 28.22 11.04
N LYS A 137 -1.18 29.24 10.27
CA LYS A 137 -0.68 30.60 10.48
C LYS A 137 -1.50 31.47 11.44
N GLY A 138 -2.72 31.07 11.80
CA GLY A 138 -3.55 31.80 12.76
C GLY A 138 -3.04 31.74 14.21
N LYS A 139 -3.52 32.66 15.07
CA LYS A 139 -3.18 32.66 16.51
C LYS A 139 -3.76 31.48 17.26
N SER A 140 -4.91 30.99 16.82
CA SER A 140 -5.56 29.79 17.37
C SER A 140 -5.64 28.74 16.26
N ILE A 141 -5.05 27.58 16.49
CA ILE A 141 -5.01 26.47 15.53
C ILE A 141 -5.79 25.31 16.15
N HIS A 142 -6.64 24.65 15.36
CA HIS A 142 -7.27 23.42 15.84
C HIS A 142 -6.22 22.33 16.07
N ALA A 143 -6.32 21.62 17.20
CA ALA A 143 -5.33 20.64 17.60
C ALA A 143 -5.03 19.57 16.52
N PRO A 144 -6.02 19.00 15.80
CA PRO A 144 -5.73 18.08 14.69
C PRO A 144 -4.87 18.70 13.58
N VAL A 145 -5.09 19.98 13.27
CA VAL A 145 -4.27 20.69 12.27
C VAL A 145 -2.85 20.90 12.80
N GLU A 146 -2.70 21.35 14.04
CA GLU A 146 -1.38 21.52 14.66
C GLU A 146 -0.58 20.22 14.66
N MET A 147 -1.25 19.09 14.94
CA MET A 147 -0.68 17.74 14.96
C MET A 147 -0.58 17.06 13.58
N ASN A 148 -0.98 17.72 12.49
CA ASN A 148 -1.06 17.12 11.15
C ASN A 148 -1.94 15.85 11.06
N SER A 149 -2.94 15.74 11.93
CA SER A 149 -3.93 14.66 11.93
C SER A 149 -5.15 15.08 11.09
N CYS A 150 -4.90 15.36 9.81
CA CYS A 150 -5.93 15.85 8.88
C CYS A 150 -7.11 14.86 8.78
N GLU A 151 -6.82 13.57 8.96
CA GLU A 151 -7.79 12.50 8.85
C GLU A 151 -8.80 12.41 10.01
N ASP A 152 -8.57 13.16 11.09
CA ASP A 152 -9.56 13.29 12.17
C ASP A 152 -10.82 14.01 11.69
N CYS A 153 -10.68 14.84 10.66
CA CYS A 153 -11.78 15.60 10.04
C CYS A 153 -12.03 15.21 8.58
N HIS A 154 -11.02 14.77 7.84
CA HIS A 154 -11.10 14.48 6.41
C HIS A 154 -10.86 13.00 6.06
N THR A 155 -11.45 12.52 4.98
CA THR A 155 -11.07 11.27 4.34
C THR A 155 -10.10 11.56 3.18
N ALA A 156 -9.15 10.66 2.95
CA ALA A 156 -8.13 10.87 1.92
C ALA A 156 -8.60 10.50 0.50
N HIS A 157 -9.64 9.68 0.37
CA HIS A 157 -10.08 9.11 -0.91
C HIS A 157 -11.45 9.61 -1.33
N GLU A 158 -12.47 9.44 -0.48
CA GLU A 158 -13.84 9.82 -0.81
C GLU A 158 -14.68 10.10 0.44
N SER A 159 -15.74 10.88 0.28
CA SER A 159 -16.74 11.13 1.32
C SER A 159 -18.12 11.39 0.72
N GLU A 160 -19.16 11.00 1.44
CA GLU A 160 -20.53 11.50 1.25
C GLU A 160 -20.64 13.02 1.45
N TYR A 161 -19.75 13.60 2.25
CA TYR A 161 -19.74 15.00 2.65
C TYR A 161 -18.76 15.82 1.81
N LYS A 162 -19.15 17.06 1.51
CA LYS A 162 -18.30 18.00 0.76
C LYS A 162 -16.96 18.22 1.48
N SER A 163 -15.93 18.55 0.71
CA SER A 163 -14.55 18.75 1.21
C SER A 163 -13.98 17.51 1.90
N LEU A 164 -14.49 16.32 1.55
CA LEU A 164 -14.05 15.04 2.07
C LEU A 164 -14.19 14.94 3.60
N LEU A 165 -15.20 15.55 4.22
CA LEU A 165 -15.34 15.47 5.68
C LEU A 165 -15.75 14.07 6.13
N VAL A 166 -15.36 13.64 7.32
CA VAL A 166 -15.75 12.31 7.86
C VAL A 166 -17.22 12.26 8.35
N ALA A 167 -17.83 13.43 8.57
CA ALA A 167 -19.22 13.60 8.98
C ALA A 167 -19.78 14.91 8.40
N ASP A 168 -21.10 15.15 8.56
CA ASP A 168 -21.66 16.47 8.26
C ASP A 168 -21.06 17.54 9.16
N LYS A 169 -21.13 18.80 8.73
CA LYS A 169 -20.43 19.94 9.32
C LYS A 169 -20.63 20.05 10.84
N SER A 170 -21.88 20.12 11.29
CA SER A 170 -22.19 20.33 12.70
C SER A 170 -21.89 19.09 13.52
N THR A 171 -22.27 17.90 13.03
CA THR A 171 -21.97 16.63 13.71
C THR A 171 -20.47 16.45 13.91
N LEU A 172 -19.65 16.77 12.91
CA LEU A 172 -18.19 16.71 13.00
C LEU A 172 -17.67 17.57 14.16
N CYS A 173 -18.12 18.81 14.28
CA CYS A 173 -17.71 19.69 15.37
C CYS A 173 -18.09 19.11 16.74
N PHE A 174 -19.30 18.54 16.86
CA PHE A 174 -19.80 17.99 18.13
C PHE A 174 -19.16 16.67 18.54
N THR A 175 -18.37 16.02 17.68
CA THR A 175 -17.55 14.87 18.10
C THR A 175 -16.56 15.23 19.21
N CYS A 176 -16.11 16.49 19.25
CA CYS A 176 -15.19 17.01 20.27
C CYS A 176 -15.79 18.17 21.08
N HIS A 177 -16.70 18.96 20.49
CA HIS A 177 -17.37 20.10 21.14
C HIS A 177 -18.78 19.75 21.61
N ASP A 178 -18.95 18.60 22.24
CA ASP A 178 -20.23 18.06 22.72
C ASP A 178 -20.99 19.01 23.66
N ASN A 179 -20.27 19.69 24.54
CA ASN A 179 -20.84 20.66 25.49
C ASN A 179 -21.53 21.83 24.77
N VAL A 180 -21.02 22.22 23.59
CA VAL A 180 -21.57 23.33 22.80
C VAL A 180 -22.91 22.94 22.18
N GLN A 181 -23.09 21.67 21.79
CA GLN A 181 -24.31 21.19 21.16
C GLN A 181 -25.55 21.41 22.06
N GLY A 182 -25.42 21.13 23.36
CA GLY A 182 -26.49 21.35 24.33
C GLY A 182 -26.80 22.82 24.56
N GLU A 183 -25.80 23.69 24.51
CA GLU A 183 -25.97 25.14 24.72
C GLU A 183 -26.66 25.82 23.54
N ILE A 184 -26.26 25.49 22.31
CA ILE A 184 -26.80 26.13 21.09
C ILE A 184 -28.21 25.65 20.74
N THR A 185 -28.65 24.50 21.26
CA THR A 185 -29.99 23.94 21.07
C THR A 185 -30.96 24.27 22.22
N SER A 186 -30.52 25.09 23.19
CA SER A 186 -31.29 25.48 24.36
C SER A 186 -32.46 26.44 24.05
N LYS A 187 -33.16 26.94 25.09
CA LYS A 187 -34.40 27.74 24.97
C LYS A 187 -34.32 28.94 24.01
N HIS A 188 -33.13 29.46 23.72
CA HIS A 188 -32.92 30.49 22.69
C HIS A 188 -31.81 30.01 21.74
N PRO A 189 -32.15 29.20 20.73
CA PRO A 189 -31.15 28.59 19.89
C PRO A 189 -30.47 29.65 19.02
N HIS A 190 -29.15 29.57 18.91
CA HIS A 190 -28.40 30.40 17.98
C HIS A 190 -28.55 29.81 16.58
N ALA A 191 -29.67 30.12 15.90
CA ALA A 191 -30.09 29.44 14.68
C ALA A 191 -29.00 29.30 13.60
N VAL A 192 -28.11 30.28 13.46
CA VAL A 192 -26.98 30.25 12.51
C VAL A 192 -25.92 29.21 12.89
N ALA A 193 -25.68 29.03 14.19
CA ALA A 193 -24.67 28.12 14.72
C ALA A 193 -25.16 26.68 14.87
N VAL A 194 -26.47 26.43 14.77
CA VAL A 194 -27.03 25.06 14.83
C VAL A 194 -26.65 24.27 13.58
N ASP A 195 -26.72 24.91 12.41
CA ASP A 195 -26.53 24.23 11.12
C ASP A 195 -25.13 24.42 10.51
N ASP A 196 -24.41 25.51 10.85
CA ASP A 196 -23.07 25.74 10.31
C ASP A 196 -22.17 26.58 11.23
N CYS A 197 -21.29 25.87 11.97
CA CYS A 197 -20.24 26.46 12.79
C CYS A 197 -19.27 27.34 11.97
N PHE A 198 -19.07 27.02 10.68
CA PHE A 198 -18.07 27.67 9.83
C PHE A 198 -18.49 29.06 9.34
N THR A 199 -19.73 29.47 9.62
CA THR A 199 -20.17 30.84 9.35
C THR A 199 -19.34 31.85 10.14
N CYS A 200 -18.90 31.48 11.34
CA CYS A 200 -18.12 32.34 12.23
C CYS A 200 -16.75 31.74 12.61
N HIS A 201 -16.60 30.42 12.62
CA HIS A 201 -15.36 29.74 12.98
C HIS A 201 -14.56 29.28 11.77
N PHE A 202 -13.24 29.40 11.84
CA PHE A 202 -12.33 28.85 10.84
C PHE A 202 -11.82 27.48 11.29
N SER A 203 -12.08 26.43 10.50
CA SER A 203 -11.87 25.02 10.87
C SER A 203 -10.40 24.62 11.01
N HIS A 204 -9.48 25.40 10.45
CA HIS A 204 -8.05 25.11 10.50
C HIS A 204 -7.33 26.02 11.49
N SER A 205 -7.45 27.34 11.28
CA SER A 205 -6.90 28.33 12.19
C SER A 205 -7.67 29.64 12.11
N SER A 206 -7.75 30.37 13.22
CA SER A 206 -8.30 31.73 13.31
C SER A 206 -7.28 32.71 13.85
N GLU A 207 -7.46 33.99 13.50
CA GLU A 207 -6.69 35.13 14.03
C GLU A 207 -6.94 35.42 15.52
#